data_AF-A0A7W4W7Y2-F1
#
_entry.id   AF-A0A7W4W7Y2-F1
#
_cell.length_a   1.000
_cell.length_b   1.000
_cell.length_c   1.000
_cell.angle_alpha   90.00
_cell.angle_beta   90.00
_cell.angle_gamma   90.00
#
_symmetry.space_group_name_H-M   'P 1'
#
loop_
_entity.id
_entity.type
_entity.pdbx_description
1 polymer ?
#
loop_
_entity_poly.entity_id
_entity_poly.type
_entity_poly.pdbx_seq_one_letter_code
_entity_poly.pdbx_strand_id
1 'polypeptide(L)' 'MEIRVSSYTAVVDCPHCGCGNSNWVMDPRGAEAECDNCEKKFTVPENASITLT' A
#
# COMPACT_ATOMS: atom_id res chain seq x y z
N MET A 1 -33.67 -4.15 3.69
CA MET A 1 -32.63 -3.83 2.68
C MET A 1 -31.29 -4.06 3.34
N GLU A 2 -30.42 -4.87 2.76
CA GLU A 2 -29.14 -5.25 3.35
C GLU A 2 -28.01 -4.48 2.65
N ILE A 3 -27.08 -3.91 3.42
CA ILE A 3 -25.90 -3.20 2.89
C ILE A 3 -24.74 -4.20 2.81
N ARG A 4 -24.06 -4.26 1.66
CA ARG A 4 -22.85 -5.06 1.45
C ARG A 4 -21.67 -4.16 1.13
N VAL A 5 -20.51 -4.44 1.74
CA VAL A 5 -19.25 -3.74 1.51
C VAL A 5 -18.18 -4.77 1.16
N SER A 6 -17.48 -4.57 0.05
CA SER A 6 -16.33 -5.38 -0.38
C SER A 6 -15.08 -4.52 -0.32
N SER A 7 -13.99 -5.05 0.22
CA SER A 7 -12.70 -4.35 0.29
C SER A 7 -11.55 -5.28 -0.13
N TYR A 8 -10.49 -4.69 -0.65
CA TYR A 8 -9.21 -5.34 -0.95
C TYR A 8 -8.09 -4.50 -0.36
N THR A 9 -7.12 -5.18 0.24
CA THR A 9 -5.94 -4.54 0.82
C THR A 9 -4.70 -4.81 0.00
N ALA A 10 -3.95 -3.75 -0.33
CA ALA A 10 -2.63 -3.88 -0.95
C ALA A 10 -1.53 -3.84 0.13
N VAL A 11 -0.42 -4.51 -0.17
CA VAL A 11 0.82 -4.40 0.61
C VAL A 11 1.85 -3.69 -0.25
N VAL A 12 2.52 -2.69 0.32
CA VAL A 12 3.61 -1.97 -0.34
C VAL A 12 4.89 -2.17 0.45
N ASP A 13 5.91 -2.75 -0.17
CA ASP A 13 7.22 -2.89 0.44
C ASP A 13 7.90 -1.53 0.56
N CYS A 14 8.31 -1.16 1.78
CA CYS A 14 9.02 0.09 2.01
C CYS A 14 10.38 0.05 1.31
N PRO A 15 10.72 1.03 0.45
CA PRO A 15 11.99 1.05 -0.26
C PRO A 15 13.20 1.27 0.66
N HIS A 16 12.99 1.72 1.89
CA HIS A 16 14.05 2.03 2.83
C HIS A 16 14.44 0.88 3.74
N CYS A 17 13.48 0.04 4.15
CA CYS A 17 13.71 -1.04 5.11
C CYS A 17 13.23 -2.42 4.64
N GLY A 18 12.49 -2.50 3.52
CA GLY A 18 11.96 -3.74 2.97
C GLY A 18 10.76 -4.32 3.71
N CYS A 19 10.28 -3.67 4.78
CA CYS A 19 9.08 -4.13 5.49
C CYS A 19 7.81 -3.78 4.69
N GLY A 20 6.87 -4.72 4.66
CA GLY A 20 5.56 -4.51 4.04
C GLY A 20 4.70 -3.55 4.85
N ASN A 21 4.12 -2.57 4.17
CA ASN A 21 3.14 -1.64 4.70
C ASN A 21 1.75 -2.05 4.17
N SER A 22 0.91 -2.63 5.03
CA SER A 22 -0.33 -3.33 4.65
C SER A 22 -1.63 -2.51 4.83
N ASN A 23 -1.51 -1.22 5.13
CA ASN A 23 -2.65 -0.38 5.49
C ASN A 23 -3.34 0.30 4.29
N TRP A 24 -3.22 -0.27 3.10
CA TRP A 24 -3.75 0.31 1.87
C TRP A 24 -5.06 -0.33 1.48
N VAL A 25 -6.13 0.47 1.38
CA VAL A 25 -7.39 0.05 0.77
C VAL A 25 -7.35 0.49 -0.70
N MET A 26 -7.46 -0.47 -1.63
CA MET A 26 -7.31 -0.27 -3.08
C MET A 26 -5.86 -0.07 -3.55
N ASP A 27 -5.68 0.47 -4.77
CA ASP A 27 -4.40 0.65 -5.45
C ASP A 27 -3.63 1.86 -4.87
N PRO A 28 -2.45 1.64 -4.27
CA PRO A 28 -1.70 2.70 -3.60
C PRO A 28 -0.77 3.49 -4.54
N ARG A 29 -0.69 3.16 -5.83
CA ARG A 29 0.22 3.81 -6.78
C ARG A 29 -0.07 5.31 -6.91
N GLY A 30 0.98 6.12 -6.88
CA GLY A 30 0.93 7.59 -6.87
C GLY A 30 0.75 8.20 -5.48
N ALA A 31 0.50 7.41 -4.43
CA ALA A 31 0.34 7.94 -3.09
C ALA A 31 1.66 8.24 -2.38
N GLU A 32 1.65 9.24 -1.51
CA GLU A 32 2.70 9.44 -0.50
C GLU A 32 2.37 8.66 0.77
N ALA A 33 3.39 8.09 1.38
CA ALA A 33 3.28 7.19 2.51
C ALA A 33 4.40 7.41 3.52
N GLU A 34 4.15 7.04 4.77
CA GLU A 34 5.16 6.88 5.80
C GLU A 34 5.22 5.41 6.21
N CYS A 35 6.44 4.88 6.40
CA CYS A 35 6.61 3.49 6.80
C CYS A 35 6.41 3.34 8.31
N ASP A 36 5.46 2.51 8.73
CA ASP A 36 5.17 2.23 10.15
C ASP A 36 6.36 1.63 10.93
N ASN A 37 7.36 1.08 10.23
CA ASN A 37 8.53 0.45 10.87
C ASN A 37 9.78 1.34 10.93
N CYS A 38 10.03 2.17 9.91
CA CYS A 38 11.24 3.00 9.87
C CYS A 38 10.97 4.51 9.84
N GLU A 39 9.69 4.91 9.88
CA GLU A 39 9.19 6.29 9.94
C GLU A 39 9.64 7.18 8.75
N LYS A 40 10.25 6.58 7.73
CA LYS A 40 10.65 7.29 6.52
C LYS A 40 9.49 7.42 5.57
N LYS A 41 9.37 8.61 4.99
CA LYS A 41 8.43 8.91 3.92
C LYS A 41 8.92 8.37 2.58
N PHE A 42 7.98 7.97 1.74
CA PHE A 42 8.23 7.52 0.37
C PHE A 42 6.98 7.71 -0.49
N THR A 43 7.19 7.76 -1.80
CA THR A 43 6.11 7.82 -2.79
C THR A 43 6.01 6.46 -3.47
N VAL A 44 4.80 5.92 -3.61
CA VAL A 44 4.55 4.72 -4.40
C VAL A 44 4.55 5.11 -5.88
N PRO A 45 5.45 4.59 -6.73
CA PRO A 45 5.51 4.98 -8.15
C PRO A 45 4.21 4.63 -8.89
N GLU A 46 3.73 5.52 -9.77
CA GLU A 46 2.53 5.27 -10.60
C GLU A 46 2.68 4.04 -11.50
N ASN A 47 3.92 3.72 -11.90
CA ASN A 47 4.26 2.60 -12.77
C ASN A 47 4.73 1.35 -12.00
N ALA A 48 4.57 1.29 -10.67
CA ALA A 48 4.95 0.11 -9.89
C ALA A 48 4.19 -1.14 -10.39
N SER A 49 4.91 -2.26 -10.49
CA SER A 49 4.34 -3.54 -10.88
C SER A 49 3.45 -4.09 -9.76
N ILE A 50 2.26 -4.57 -10.12
CA ILE A 50 1.37 -5.24 -9.17
C ILE A 50 1.57 -6.75 -9.29
N THR A 51 1.84 -7.40 -8.17
CA THR A 51 1.84 -8.86 -8.07
C THR A 51 0.54 -9.29 -7.37
N LEU A 52 -0.21 -10.19 -8.02
CA LEU A 52 -1.39 -10.80 -7.41
C LEU A 52 -0.92 -12.03 -6.60
N THR A 53 -1.15 -12.01 -5.30
CA THR A 53 -0.78 -13.09 -4.35
C THR A 53 -2.02 -13.74 -3.75
#